data_AF-A0A0U1SPL3-F1
#
_entry.id   AF-A0A0U1SPL3-F1
#
_cell.length_a   1.000
_cell.length_b   1.000
_cell.length_c   1.000
_cell.angle_alpha   90.00
_cell.angle_beta   90.00
_cell.angle_gamma   90.00
#
_symmetry.space_group_name_H-M   'P 1'
#
loop_
_entity.id
_entity.type
_entity.pdbx_description
1 polymer ?
#
loop_
_entity_poly.entity_id
_entity_poly.type
_entity_poly.pdbx_seq_one_letter_code
_entity_poly.pdbx_strand_id
1 'polypeptide(L)'
;VLEVKPWDDETDLSEMEKRVREIETDGLKWGSSKRVPLAYGIYKLQIVCIVEDEKVSIDWLVDTIQEIEEFVQSVDIAAFNKL
;
A
#
# COMPACT_ATOMS: atom_id res chain seq x y z
N VAL A 1 6.93 5.43 0.87
CA VAL A 1 6.89 4.02 0.43
C VAL A 1 6.10 3.25 1.45
N LEU A 2 4.99 2.67 1.02
CA LEU A 2 4.11 1.86 1.86
C LEU A 2 4.38 0.39 1.61
N GLU A 3 4.27 -0.40 2.65
CA GLU A 3 4.29 -1.86 2.61
C GLU A 3 2.92 -2.38 3.01
N VAL A 4 2.23 -3.01 2.06
CA VAL A 4 0.91 -3.59 2.25
C VAL A 4 1.09 -5.10 2.41
N LYS A 5 0.75 -5.61 3.60
CA LYS A 5 0.93 -7.02 3.97
C LYS A 5 -0.37 -7.79 3.73
N PRO A 6 -0.32 -8.92 2.99
CA PRO A 6 -1.49 -9.78 2.84
C PRO A 6 -1.74 -10.59 4.12
N TRP A 7 -2.86 -11.31 4.13
CA TRP A 7 -3.16 -12.28 5.19
C TRP A 7 -2.24 -13.51 5.14
N ASP A 8 -2.01 -14.06 3.94
CA ASP A 8 -1.29 -15.31 3.71
C ASP A 8 -0.72 -15.40 2.27
N ASP A 9 -0.22 -16.56 1.89
CA ASP A 9 0.37 -16.86 0.58
C ASP A 9 -0.66 -17.17 -0.51
N GLU A 10 -1.94 -17.32 -0.18
CA GLU A 10 -3.03 -17.51 -1.14
C GLU A 10 -3.63 -16.19 -1.63
N THR A 11 -3.38 -15.09 -0.91
CA THR A 11 -3.86 -13.74 -1.26
C THR A 11 -3.32 -13.26 -2.62
N ASP A 12 -4.20 -12.87 -3.55
CA ASP A 12 -3.78 -12.35 -4.87
C ASP A 12 -3.21 -10.93 -4.76
N LEU A 13 -1.89 -10.83 -4.73
CA LEU A 13 -1.16 -9.55 -4.66
C LEU A 13 -1.37 -8.64 -5.87
N SER A 14 -1.78 -9.20 -7.02
CA SER A 14 -2.06 -8.44 -8.23
C SER A 14 -3.38 -7.69 -8.09
N GLU A 15 -4.42 -8.38 -7.59
CA GLU A 15 -5.71 -7.74 -7.31
C GLU A 15 -5.60 -6.80 -6.12
N MET A 16 -4.87 -7.16 -5.06
CA MET A 16 -4.57 -6.26 -3.94
C MET A 16 -3.92 -4.96 -4.43
N GLU A 17 -2.90 -5.04 -5.30
CA GLU A 17 -2.28 -3.85 -5.89
C GLU A 17 -3.28 -3.01 -6.69
N LYS A 18 -4.15 -3.66 -7.48
CA LYS A 18 -5.18 -2.97 -8.25
C LYS A 18 -6.14 -2.21 -7.34
N ARG A 19 -6.64 -2.83 -6.27
CA ARG A 19 -7.53 -2.20 -5.29
C ARG A 19 -6.85 -1.03 -4.56
N VAL A 20 -5.57 -1.17 -4.21
CA VAL A 20 -4.78 -0.06 -3.64
C VAL A 20 -4.67 1.11 -4.63
N ARG A 21 -4.43 0.83 -5.91
CA ARG A 21 -4.30 1.87 -6.95
C ARG A 21 -5.62 2.55 -7.31
N GLU A 22 -6.75 1.89 -7.07
CA GLU A 22 -8.10 2.47 -7.23
C GLU A 22 -8.41 3.54 -6.18
N ILE A 23 -7.62 3.65 -5.11
CA ILE A 23 -7.71 4.77 -4.17
C ILE A 23 -7.18 6.02 -4.88
N GLU A 24 -8.10 6.91 -5.22
CA GLU A 24 -7.82 8.18 -5.90
C GLU A 24 -8.34 9.36 -5.08
N THR A 25 -7.49 10.36 -4.89
CA THR A 25 -7.84 11.65 -4.28
C THR A 25 -6.92 12.75 -4.80
N ASP A 26 -7.35 14.01 -4.71
CA ASP A 26 -6.51 15.15 -5.10
C ASP A 26 -5.24 15.20 -4.23
N GLY A 27 -4.09 15.36 -4.87
CA GLY A 27 -2.78 15.35 -4.20
C GLY A 27 -2.18 13.96 -3.95
N LEU A 28 -2.82 12.86 -4.36
CA LEU A 28 -2.24 11.50 -4.30
C LEU A 28 -1.79 11.02 -5.68
N LYS A 29 -0.56 10.51 -5.79
CA LYS A 29 -0.06 9.83 -6.99
C LYS A 29 0.63 8.52 -6.64
N TRP A 30 0.20 7.44 -7.28
CA TRP A 30 0.85 6.13 -7.19
C TRP A 30 2.06 6.03 -8.13
N GLY A 31 3.16 5.49 -7.62
CA GLY A 31 4.40 5.25 -8.35
C GLY A 31 4.62 3.77 -8.67
N SER A 32 5.89 3.40 -8.79
CA SER A 32 6.32 2.01 -8.98
C SER A 32 5.98 1.15 -7.77
N SER A 33 5.69 -0.11 -8.03
CA SER A 33 5.48 -1.16 -7.02
C SER A 33 6.42 -2.34 -7.27
N LYS A 34 6.60 -3.17 -6.25
CA LYS A 34 7.24 -4.49 -6.38
C LYS A 34 6.76 -5.43 -5.28
N ARG A 35 6.89 -6.73 -5.53
CA ARG A 35 6.69 -7.77 -4.51
C ARG A 35 7.98 -7.99 -3.75
N VAL A 36 7.91 -8.01 -2.42
CA VAL A 36 9.07 -8.23 -1.55
C VAL A 36 8.79 -9.45 -0.68
N PRO A 37 9.69 -10.45 -0.62
CA PRO A 37 9.51 -11.59 0.28
C PRO A 37 9.37 -11.14 1.74
N LEU A 38 8.41 -11.72 2.47
CA LEU A 38 8.22 -11.51 3.90
C LEU A 38 8.77 -12.72 4.68
N ALA A 39 8.12 -13.87 4.57
CA ALA A 39 8.56 -15.16 5.11
C ALA A 39 7.67 -16.30 4.55
N TYR A 40 8.15 -17.55 4.60
CA TYR A 40 7.34 -18.75 4.31
C TYR A 40 6.53 -18.71 3.00
N GLY A 41 7.08 -18.12 1.93
CA GLY A 41 6.39 -18.00 0.64
C GLY A 41 5.44 -16.80 0.53
N ILE A 42 5.19 -16.09 1.63
CA ILE A 42 4.37 -14.87 1.64
C ILE A 42 5.21 -13.69 1.12
N TYR A 43 4.60 -12.89 0.25
CA TYR A 43 5.17 -11.65 -0.28
C TYR A 43 4.30 -10.47 0.16
N LYS A 44 4.94 -9.35 0.49
CA LYS A 44 4.25 -8.05 0.69
C LYS A 44 4.33 -7.21 -0.58
N LEU A 45 3.34 -6.35 -0.79
CA LEU A 45 3.40 -5.31 -1.81
C LEU A 45 4.16 -4.11 -1.25
N GLN A 46 5.24 -3.71 -1.90
CA GLN A 46 5.91 -2.44 -1.61
C GLN A 46 5.58 -1.45 -2.74
N ILE A 47 4.90 -0.36 -2.41
CA ILE A 47 4.41 0.63 -3.38
C ILE A 47 4.86 2.04 -3.02
N VAL A 48 5.31 2.78 -4.03
CA VAL A 48 5.65 4.20 -3.91
C VAL A 48 4.36 5.01 -4.06
N CYS A 49 4.17 5.98 -3.19
CA CYS A 49 3.16 7.03 -3.33
C CYS A 49 3.82 8.39 -3.13
N ILE A 50 3.30 9.40 -3.81
CA ILE A 50 3.64 10.80 -3.63
C ILE A 50 2.37 11.48 -3.16
N VAL A 51 2.46 12.21 -2.05
CA VAL A 51 1.34 12.92 -1.46
C VAL A 51 1.66 14.41 -1.37
N GLU A 52 0.65 15.25 -1.57
CA GLU A 52 0.70 16.67 -1.23
C GLU A 52 0.34 16.85 0.25
N ASP A 53 1.32 17.25 1.08
CA ASP A 53 1.18 17.34 2.55
C ASP A 53 -0.04 18.18 3.01
N GLU A 54 -0.46 19.18 2.23
CA GLU A 54 -1.61 20.05 2.55
C GLU A 54 -2.97 19.42 2.23
N LYS A 55 -3.00 18.31 1.49
CA LYS A 55 -4.24 17.71 0.97
C LYS A 55 -4.48 16.28 1.42
N VAL A 56 -3.41 15.49 1.54
CA VAL A 56 -3.51 14.06 1.82
C VAL A 56 -2.77 13.73 3.10
N SER A 57 -3.51 13.29 4.10
CA SER A 57 -2.92 12.71 5.32
C SER A 57 -2.42 11.30 5.04
N ILE A 58 -1.18 11.01 5.44
CA ILE A 58 -0.62 9.65 5.37
C ILE A 58 -1.42 8.68 6.25
N ASP A 59 -1.87 9.12 7.42
CA ASP A 59 -2.66 8.28 8.32
C ASP A 59 -3.99 7.89 7.67
N TRP A 60 -4.67 8.84 7.04
CA TRP A 60 -5.89 8.56 6.27
C TRP A 60 -5.63 7.58 5.12
N LEU A 61 -4.53 7.73 4.40
CA LEU A 61 -4.19 6.84 3.30
C LEU A 61 -3.92 5.41 3.80
N VAL A 62 -3.20 5.28 4.91
CA VAL A 62 -2.94 3.99 5.57
C VAL A 62 -4.25 3.34 5.99
N ASP A 63 -5.12 4.07 6.69
CA ASP A 63 -6.42 3.56 7.14
C ASP A 63 -7.30 3.14 5.95
N THR A 64 -7.38 3.95 4.91
CA THR A 64 -8.16 3.66 3.70
C THR A 64 -7.68 2.38 2.99
N ILE A 65 -6.37 2.11 2.98
CA ILE A 65 -5.84 0.86 2.41
C ILE A 65 -6.22 -0.34 3.29
N GLN A 66 -6.21 -0.18 4.61
CA GLN A 66 -6.58 -1.26 5.54
C GLN A 66 -8.08 -1.62 5.48
N GLU A 67 -8.94 -0.73 4.98
CA GLU A 67 -10.35 -1.04 4.70
C GLU A 67 -10.54 -2.07 3.58
N ILE A 68 -9.48 -2.40 2.82
CA ILE A 68 -9.48 -3.50 1.84
C ILE A 68 -9.28 -4.84 2.59
N GLU A 69 -10.16 -5.12 3.55
CA GLU A 69 -10.02 -6.22 4.53
C GLU A 69 -9.90 -7.61 3.88
N GLU A 70 -10.44 -7.77 2.67
CA GLU A 70 -10.34 -9.02 1.91
C GLU A 70 -8.90 -9.38 1.49
N PHE A 71 -8.03 -8.38 1.31
CA PHE A 71 -6.66 -8.57 0.85
C PHE A 71 -5.61 -8.11 1.86
N VAL A 72 -5.90 -7.07 2.65
CA VAL A 72 -4.90 -6.35 3.46
C VAL A 72 -5.03 -6.74 4.93
N GLN A 73 -3.96 -7.30 5.49
CA GLN A 73 -3.84 -7.54 6.93
C GLN A 73 -3.39 -6.27 7.67
N SER A 74 -2.40 -5.56 7.12
CA SER A 74 -1.83 -4.36 7.73
C SER A 74 -1.01 -3.56 6.72
N VAL A 75 -0.76 -2.29 7.04
CA VAL A 75 0.07 -1.40 6.24
C VAL A 75 1.16 -0.75 7.11
N ASP A 76 2.40 -0.81 6.65
CA ASP A 76 3.54 -0.15 7.30
C ASP A 76 4.15 0.93 6.41
N ILE A 77 4.73 1.96 7.03
CA ILE A 77 5.53 2.97 6.34
C ILE A 77 6.99 2.50 6.31
N ALA A 78 7.43 1.96 5.18
CA ALA A 78 8.80 1.45 5.02
C ALA A 78 9.84 2.56 4.86
N ALA A 79 9.46 3.66 4.20
CA ALA A 79 10.32 4.83 4.04
C ALA A 79 9.47 6.07 3.79
N PHE A 80 9.88 7.18 4.38
CA PHE A 80 9.28 8.50 4.18
C PHE A 80 10.38 9.51 3.86
N ASN A 81 10.24 10.22 2.74
CA ASN A 81 11.15 11.28 2.32
C ASN A 81 10.31 12.50 1.95
N LYS A 82 10.77 13.69 2.32
CA LYS A 82 10.21 14.94 1.79
C LYS A 82 10.91 15.29 0.48
N LEU A 83 10.12 15.74 -0.49
CA LEU A 83 10.59 16.24 -1.80
C LEU A 83 10.67 17.76 -1.80
#